data_AF-A0A967WYU4-F1
#
_entry.id   AF-A0A967WYU4-F1
#
_cell.length_a   1.000
_cell.length_b   1.000
_cell.length_c   1.000
_cell.angle_alpha   90.00
_cell.angle_beta   90.00
_cell.angle_gamma   90.00
#
_symmetry.space_group_name_H-M   'P 1'
#
loop_
_entity.id
_entity.type
_entity.pdbx_description
1 polymer ?
#
loop_
_entity_poly.entity_id
_entity_poly.type
_entity_poly.pdbx_seq_one_letter_code
_entity_poly.pdbx_strand_id
1 'polypeptide(L)' 'MPDQVGFFCQQAAEKYLKAFLIALEQVPPRTHDVDVLVELCAAVDPALGQLQPVVE' A
#
# COMPACT_ATOMS: atom_id res chain seq x y z
N MET A 1 -7.91 9.42 -21.35
CA MET A 1 -8.35 9.49 -19.94
C MET A 1 -7.14 9.18 -19.04
N PRO A 2 -6.19 10.11 -18.87
CA PRO A 2 -4.98 9.90 -18.05
C PRO A 2 -5.32 9.54 -16.59
N ASP A 3 -6.39 10.11 -16.06
CA ASP A 3 -6.88 9.92 -14.69
C ASP A 3 -7.21 8.46 -14.39
N GLN A 4 -7.64 7.71 -15.41
CA GLN A 4 -8.00 6.30 -15.27
C GLN A 4 -6.77 5.41 -15.10
N VAL A 5 -5.65 5.77 -15.75
CA VAL A 5 -4.37 5.07 -15.60
C VAL A 5 -3.83 5.28 -14.19
N GLY A 6 -3.81 6.54 -13.71
CA GLY A 6 -3.41 6.86 -12.35
C GLY A 6 -4.24 6.13 -11.30
N PHE A 7 -5.56 6.10 -11.47
CA PHE A 7 -6.47 5.35 -10.60
C PHE A 7 -6.15 3.85 -10.56
N PHE A 8 -5.92 3.22 -11.70
CA PHE A 8 -5.57 1.79 -11.73
C PHE A 8 -4.20 1.49 -11.14
N CYS A 9 -3.22 2.37 -11.33
CA CYS A 9 -1.90 2.25 -10.69
C CYS A 9 -2.01 2.34 -9.17
N GLN A 10 -2.75 3.32 -8.64
CA GLN A 10 -2.99 3.45 -7.20
C GLN A 10 -3.71 2.21 -6.64
N GLN A 11 -4.74 1.74 -7.34
CA GLN A 11 -5.49 0.53 -6.96
C GLN A 11 -4.65 -0.75 -7.01
N ALA A 12 -3.66 -0.83 -7.89
CA ALA A 12 -2.73 -1.95 -7.96
C ALA A 12 -1.75 -1.93 -6.79
N ALA A 13 -1.19 -0.76 -6.46
CA ALA A 13 -0.32 -0.56 -5.31
C ALA A 13 -1.06 -0.89 -3.99
N GLU A 14 -2.29 -0.38 -3.82
CA GLU A 14 -3.14 -0.66 -2.65
C GLU A 14 -3.35 -2.17 -2.46
N LYS A 15 -3.68 -2.90 -3.54
CA LYS A 15 -3.92 -4.35 -3.47
C LYS A 15 -2.64 -5.13 -3.15
N TYR A 16 -1.49 -4.72 -3.70
CA TYR A 16 -0.21 -5.35 -3.39
C TYR A 16 0.13 -5.25 -1.90
N LEU A 17 0.02 -4.05 -1.31
CA LEU A 17 0.30 -3.85 0.11
C LEU A 17 -0.66 -4.65 1.01
N LYS A 18 -1.95 -4.67 0.66
CA LYS A 18 -2.92 -5.52 1.37
C LYS A 18 -2.60 -7.00 1.25
N ALA A 19 -2.20 -7.47 0.08
CA ALA A 19 -1.80 -8.86 -0.14
C ALA A 19 -0.54 -9.23 0.66
N PHE A 20 0.42 -8.31 0.77
CA PHE A 20 1.61 -8.49 1.59
C PHE A 20 1.24 -8.69 3.08
N LEU A 21 0.36 -7.86 3.63
CA LEU A 21 -0.14 -8.02 5.00
C LEU A 21 -0.87 -9.36 5.19
N ILE A 22 -1.72 -9.75 4.23
CA ILE A 22 -2.43 -11.05 4.26
C ILE A 22 -1.45 -12.23 4.22
N ALA A 23 -0.38 -12.14 3.43
CA ALA A 23 0.65 -13.17 3.35
C ALA A 23 1.40 -13.37 4.68
N LEU A 24 1.35 -12.36 5.56
CA LEU A 24 1.88 -12.38 6.91
C LEU A 24 0.80 -12.67 7.97
N GLU A 25 -0.35 -13.19 7.56
CA GLU A 25 -1.52 -13.49 8.41
C GLU A 25 -2.10 -12.27 9.15
N GLN A 26 -1.81 -11.06 8.67
CA GLN A 26 -2.39 -9.83 9.20
C GLN A 26 -3.62 -9.43 8.40
N VAL A 27 -4.69 -9.04 9.10
CA VAL A 27 -5.90 -8.53 8.45
C VAL A 27 -5.66 -7.05 8.10
N PRO A 28 -5.60 -6.67 6.82
CA PRO A 28 -5.39 -5.28 6.44
C PRO A 28 -6.59 -4.43 6.87
N PRO A 29 -6.37 -3.17 7.30
CA PRO A 29 -7.46 -2.29 7.68
C PRO A 29 -8.36 -1.97 6.48
N ARG A 30 -9.63 -1.68 6.76
CA ARG A 30 -10.58 -1.21 5.74
C ARG A 30 -10.34 0.28 5.43
N THR A 31 -9.25 0.54 4.72
CA THR A 31 -8.83 1.87 4.25
C THR A 31 -8.47 1.85 2.77
N HIS A 32 -8.59 3.01 2.13
CA HIS A 32 -8.04 3.30 0.79
C HIS A 32 -6.80 4.20 0.86
N ASP A 33 -6.39 4.54 2.08
CA ASP A 33 -5.20 5.32 2.33
C ASP A 33 -3.96 4.42 2.15
N VAL A 34 -3.17 4.72 1.13
CA VAL A 34 -1.97 3.96 0.79
C VAL A 34 -0.84 4.27 1.78
N ASP A 35 -0.80 5.47 2.35
CA ASP A 35 0.20 5.88 3.35
C ASP A 35 0.14 4.96 4.58
N VAL A 36 -1.07 4.79 5.13
CA VAL A 36 -1.33 3.86 6.25
C VAL A 36 -0.91 2.43 5.91
N LEU A 37 -1.11 1.97 4.67
CA LEU A 37 -0.69 0.62 4.27
C LEU A 37 0.83 0.50 4.18
N VAL A 38 1.53 1.53 3.71
CA VAL A 38 3.00 1.56 3.69
C VAL A 38 3.56 1.55 5.11
N GLU A 39 2.99 2.33 6.04
CA GLU A 39 3.43 2.32 7.45
C GLU A 39 3.32 0.92 8.08
N LEU A 40 2.18 0.24 7.87
CA LEU A 40 1.96 -1.11 8.39
C LEU A 40 2.92 -2.13 7.77
N CYS A 41 3.15 -2.03 6.47
CA CYS A 41 4.10 -2.89 5.77
C CYS A 41 5.55 -2.62 6.21
N ALA A 42 5.93 -1.35 6.42
CA ALA A 42 7.26 -0.93 6.85
C ALA A 42 7.59 -1.39 8.27
N ALA A 43 6.59 -1.58 9.12
CA ALA A 43 6.75 -2.19 10.44
C ALA A 43 7.21 -3.66 10.37
N VAL A 44 6.96 -4.36 9.27
CA VAL A 44 7.38 -5.76 9.05
C VAL A 44 8.61 -5.85 8.15
N ASP A 45 8.61 -5.11 7.04
CA ASP A 45 9.75 -5.01 6.12
C ASP A 45 10.16 -3.53 5.97
N PRO A 46 11.22 -3.09 6.68
CA PRO A 46 11.70 -1.72 6.63
C PRO A 46 12.06 -1.20 5.23
N ALA A 47 12.31 -2.08 4.25
CA ALA A 47 12.56 -1.66 2.87
C ALA A 47 11.33 -0.97 2.25
N LEU A 48 10.12 -1.35 2.66
CA LEU A 48 8.88 -0.71 2.19
C LEU A 48 8.71 0.71 2.71
N GLY A 49 9.39 1.10 3.79
CA GLY A 49 9.41 2.49 4.29
C GLY A 49 10.06 3.48 3.32
N GLN A 50 10.80 3.02 2.31
CA GLN A 50 11.30 3.88 1.24
C GLN A 50 10.19 4.48 0.36
N LEU A 51 8.95 3.98 0.48
CA LEU A 51 7.78 4.46 -0.26
C LEU A 51 7.09 5.65 0.42
N GLN A 52 7.35 5.95 1.70
CA GLN A 52 6.72 7.07 2.41
C GLN A 52 6.73 8.41 1.62
N PRO A 53 7.87 8.88 1.06
CA PRO A 53 7.92 10.19 0.40
C PRO A 53 7.14 10.26 -0.91
N VAL A 54 6.60 9.15 -1.43
CA VAL A 54 5.77 9.13 -2.65
C VAL A 54 4.29 8.87 -2.40
N VAL A 55 3.92 8.57 -1.15
CA VAL A 55 2.52 8.35 -0.72
C VAL A 55 1.96 9.49 0.13
N GLU A 56 2.83 10.35 0.68
CA GLU A 56 2.48 11.65 1.29
C GLU A 56 1.89 12.67 0.31
#